data_AF-A0A9X0A322-F1
#
_entry.id   AF-A0A9X0A322-F1
#
_cell.length_a   1.000
_cell.length_b   1.000
_cell.length_c   1.000
_cell.angle_alpha   90.00
_cell.angle_beta   90.00
_cell.angle_gamma   90.00
#
_symmetry.space_group_name_H-M   'P 1'
#
loop_
_entity.id
_entity.type
_entity.pdbx_description
1 polymer ?
#
loop_
_entity_poly.entity_id
_entity_poly.type
_entity_poly.pdbx_seq_one_letter_code
_entity_poly.pdbx_strand_id
1 'polypeptide(L)'
;MSTRQSAGVRKVRSERKYYKKIARKYWEKTKIRLNEKENQELSMLVRGIEATDQGREELEKVFEEAEKSKSGRGRTLKEVWKMDQMNEGNFQLTMTSNTLVLMADIDGFQHGQEPFTPKCLALACDRIEGSYSWLFDTSHLLGRPSTHLTMYRYQMEEIHGLTLMSPGIPVALFPSVLAHTIFDILLECLAMGVRAERPQSIILFLKGRNKILVLQEALAACELPVTVSIRNLEDIGCPTAARLCPDIRSKLLSTQFKTNEYAIWFAQ
;
A
#
# COMPACT_ATOMS: atom_id res chain seq x y z
N MET A 1 -17.64 35.69 -19.00
CA MET A 1 -16.92 34.46 -19.40
C MET A 1 -16.89 33.50 -18.20
N SER A 2 -17.76 32.46 -18.10
CA SER A 2 -17.59 31.39 -17.07
C SER A 2 -18.51 30.15 -17.17
N THR A 3 -19.47 30.07 -18.11
CA THR A 3 -20.40 28.92 -18.19
C THR A 3 -20.03 27.86 -19.24
N ARG A 4 -19.27 28.22 -20.29
CA ARG A 4 -18.82 27.25 -21.32
C ARG A 4 -17.64 26.38 -20.87
N GLN A 5 -16.74 26.88 -20.03
CA GLN A 5 -15.59 26.12 -19.53
C GLN A 5 -16.01 25.00 -18.56
N SER A 6 -17.02 25.23 -17.70
CA SER A 6 -17.51 24.22 -16.75
C SER A 6 -18.32 23.09 -17.41
N ALA A 7 -19.03 23.37 -18.51
CA ALA A 7 -19.74 22.37 -19.31
C ALA A 7 -18.79 21.45 -20.09
N GLY A 8 -17.71 22.00 -20.67
CA GLY A 8 -16.68 21.23 -21.37
C GLY A 8 -15.95 20.24 -20.46
N VAL A 9 -15.57 20.67 -19.26
CA VAL A 9 -14.91 19.79 -18.26
C VAL A 9 -15.85 18.67 -17.80
N ARG A 10 -17.15 18.95 -17.61
CA ARG A 10 -18.14 17.91 -17.27
C ARG A 10 -18.32 16.88 -18.40
N LYS A 11 -18.39 17.33 -19.66
CA LYS A 11 -18.52 16.46 -20.83
C LYS A 11 -17.31 15.53 -21.00
N VAL A 12 -16.10 16.08 -20.87
CA VAL A 12 -14.85 15.30 -20.91
C VAL A 12 -14.78 14.27 -19.78
N ARG A 13 -15.21 14.65 -18.56
CA ARG A 13 -15.27 13.72 -17.41
C ARG A 13 -16.28 12.59 -17.63
N SER A 14 -17.46 12.88 -18.19
CA SER A 14 -18.46 11.86 -18.50
C SER A 14 -18.02 10.92 -19.61
N GLU A 15 -17.35 11.44 -20.65
CA GLU A 15 -16.78 10.62 -21.74
C GLU A 15 -15.68 9.70 -21.23
N ARG A 16 -14.77 10.20 -20.38
CA ARG A 16 -13.72 9.36 -19.77
C ARG A 16 -14.33 8.24 -18.91
N LYS A 17 -15.36 8.54 -18.12
CA LYS A 17 -16.06 7.53 -17.31
C LYS A 17 -16.76 6.48 -18.17
N TYR A 18 -17.33 6.90 -19.31
CA TYR A 18 -17.94 6.00 -20.28
C TYR A 18 -16.93 5.03 -20.88
N TYR A 19 -15.81 5.52 -21.43
CA TYR A 19 -14.79 4.65 -22.03
C TYR A 19 -14.13 3.74 -21.01
N LYS A 20 -13.88 4.21 -19.78
CA LYS A 20 -13.39 3.35 -18.69
C LYS A 20 -14.36 2.21 -18.36
N LYS A 21 -15.68 2.47 -18.37
CA LYS A 21 -16.69 1.42 -18.13
C LYS A 21 -16.72 0.39 -19.26
N ILE A 22 -16.63 0.84 -20.51
CA ILE A 22 -16.62 -0.05 -21.68
C ILE A 22 -15.32 -0.87 -21.73
N ALA A 23 -14.17 -0.24 -21.51
CA ALA A 23 -12.86 -0.89 -21.42
C ALA A 23 -12.88 -2.02 -20.39
N ARG A 24 -13.40 -1.77 -19.17
CA ARG A 24 -13.54 -2.81 -18.14
C ARG A 24 -14.35 -4.02 -18.61
N LYS A 25 -15.45 -3.80 -19.34
CA LYS A 25 -16.27 -4.89 -19.87
C LYS A 25 -15.53 -5.72 -20.92
N TYR A 26 -14.70 -5.09 -21.75
CA TYR A 26 -13.86 -5.80 -22.71
C TYR A 26 -12.74 -6.54 -22.01
N TRP A 27 -12.02 -5.87 -21.13
CA TRP A 27 -10.95 -6.43 -20.32
C TRP A 27 -11.39 -7.68 -19.55
N GLU A 28 -12.53 -7.64 -18.85
CA GLU A 28 -13.09 -8.81 -18.15
C GLU A 28 -13.41 -10.00 -19.07
N LYS A 29 -13.70 -9.76 -20.35
CA LYS A 29 -13.99 -10.81 -21.34
C LYS A 29 -12.73 -11.36 -22.00
N THR A 30 -11.69 -10.55 -22.11
CA THR A 30 -10.45 -10.90 -22.82
C THR A 30 -9.30 -11.24 -21.88
N LYS A 31 -9.45 -10.99 -20.57
CA LYS A 31 -8.44 -11.37 -19.59
C LYS A 31 -8.25 -12.87 -19.62
N ILE A 32 -6.99 -13.27 -19.74
CA ILE A 32 -6.54 -14.65 -19.75
C ILE A 32 -5.89 -14.91 -18.40
N ARG A 33 -6.13 -16.10 -17.83
CA ARG A 33 -5.39 -16.54 -16.64
C ARG A 33 -4.05 -17.07 -17.10
N LEU A 34 -2.99 -16.35 -16.78
CA LEU A 34 -1.62 -16.75 -17.04
C LEU A 34 -1.01 -17.33 -15.77
N ASN A 35 -0.08 -18.27 -15.92
CA ASN A 35 0.76 -18.67 -14.80
C ASN A 35 1.82 -17.59 -14.51
N GLU A 36 2.54 -17.71 -13.39
CA GLU A 36 3.49 -16.70 -12.94
C GLU A 36 4.58 -16.38 -13.98
N LYS A 37 5.10 -17.40 -14.67
CA LYS A 37 6.14 -17.25 -15.69
C LYS A 37 5.62 -16.52 -16.93
N GLU A 38 4.46 -16.93 -17.44
CA GLU A 38 3.81 -16.30 -18.60
C GLU A 38 3.43 -14.83 -18.31
N ASN A 39 3.01 -14.54 -17.08
CA ASN A 39 2.67 -13.19 -16.66
C ASN A 39 3.92 -12.27 -16.56
N GLN A 40 5.05 -12.82 -16.11
CA GLN A 40 6.34 -12.12 -16.10
C GLN A 40 6.83 -11.82 -17.52
N GLU A 41 6.73 -12.79 -18.44
CA GLU A 41 7.08 -12.61 -19.85
C GLU A 41 6.22 -11.54 -20.51
N LEU A 42 4.89 -11.59 -20.32
CA LEU A 42 3.97 -10.59 -20.84
C LEU A 42 4.28 -9.18 -20.30
N SER A 43 4.59 -9.08 -19.00
CA SER A 43 4.99 -7.84 -18.34
C SER A 43 6.25 -7.21 -18.95
N MET A 44 7.27 -8.02 -19.23
CA MET A 44 8.49 -7.53 -19.88
C MET A 44 8.22 -7.04 -21.30
N LEU A 45 7.33 -7.72 -22.03
CA LEU A 45 6.95 -7.33 -23.39
C LEU A 45 6.22 -5.98 -23.41
N VAL A 46 5.24 -5.76 -22.52
CA VAL A 46 4.51 -4.48 -22.47
C VAL A 46 5.45 -3.32 -22.12
N ARG A 47 6.31 -3.49 -21.12
CA ARG A 47 7.32 -2.47 -20.78
C ARG A 47 8.32 -2.25 -21.91
N GLY A 48 8.74 -3.30 -22.60
CA GLY A 48 9.67 -3.23 -23.72
C GLY A 48 9.11 -2.40 -24.90
N ILE A 49 7.81 -2.52 -25.16
CA ILE A 49 7.11 -1.72 -26.17
C ILE A 49 7.20 -0.23 -25.82
N GLU A 50 6.88 0.14 -24.58
CA GLU A 50 6.86 1.56 -24.19
C GLU A 50 8.24 2.15 -23.95
N ALA A 51 9.27 1.33 -23.69
CA ALA A 51 10.63 1.80 -23.46
C ALA A 51 11.30 2.36 -24.73
N THR A 52 10.82 1.97 -25.91
CA THR A 52 11.41 2.36 -27.21
C THR A 52 10.55 3.40 -27.92
N ASP A 53 11.19 4.34 -28.63
CA ASP A 53 10.47 5.30 -29.49
C ASP A 53 9.63 4.58 -30.55
N GLN A 54 10.22 3.56 -31.19
CA GLN A 54 9.54 2.74 -32.19
C GLN A 54 8.30 2.04 -31.62
N GLY A 55 8.40 1.43 -30.43
CA GLY A 55 7.26 0.76 -29.82
C GLY A 55 6.13 1.72 -29.40
N ARG A 56 6.47 2.93 -28.95
CA ARG A 56 5.47 3.99 -28.68
C ARG A 56 4.78 4.46 -29.96
N GLU A 57 5.52 4.62 -31.05
CA GLU A 57 4.96 5.02 -32.35
C GLU A 57 4.03 3.94 -32.91
N GLU A 58 4.44 2.68 -32.90
CA GLU A 58 3.59 1.56 -33.36
C GLU A 58 2.33 1.41 -32.50
N LEU A 59 2.46 1.58 -31.18
CA LEU A 59 1.31 1.55 -30.28
C LEU A 59 0.31 2.69 -30.57
N GLU A 60 0.79 3.90 -30.84
CA GLU A 60 -0.09 5.02 -31.21
C GLU A 60 -0.78 4.76 -32.56
N LYS A 61 -0.08 4.19 -33.55
CA LYS A 61 -0.69 3.77 -34.83
C LYS A 61 -1.84 2.80 -34.62
N VAL A 62 -1.66 1.80 -33.76
CA VAL A 62 -2.73 0.83 -33.41
C VAL A 62 -3.95 1.55 -32.83
N PHE A 63 -3.76 2.53 -31.95
CA PHE A 63 -4.87 3.30 -31.39
C PHE A 63 -5.56 4.17 -32.44
N GLU A 64 -4.81 4.79 -33.34
CA GLU A 64 -5.36 5.59 -34.44
C GLU A 64 -6.13 4.74 -35.45
N GLU A 65 -5.61 3.57 -35.81
CA GLU A 65 -6.29 2.61 -36.68
C GLU A 65 -7.60 2.12 -36.06
N ALA A 66 -7.58 1.80 -34.77
CA ALA A 66 -8.79 1.44 -34.04
C ALA A 66 -9.82 2.58 -34.07
N GLU A 67 -9.40 3.83 -33.87
CA GLU A 67 -10.27 5.00 -33.94
C GLU A 67 -10.85 5.24 -35.35
N LYS A 68 -10.02 5.06 -36.39
CA LYS A 68 -10.44 5.13 -37.80
C LYS A 68 -11.47 4.04 -38.14
N SER A 69 -11.35 2.85 -37.55
CA SER A 69 -12.29 1.75 -37.79
C SER A 69 -13.70 2.04 -37.25
N LYS A 70 -13.78 2.66 -36.07
CA LYS A 70 -15.03 3.08 -35.43
C LYS A 70 -14.73 4.10 -34.34
N SER A 71 -15.41 5.23 -34.39
CA SER A 71 -15.26 6.29 -33.38
C SER A 71 -15.41 5.74 -31.95
N GLY A 72 -14.46 6.12 -31.09
CA GLY A 72 -14.38 5.73 -29.69
C GLY A 72 -13.64 4.42 -29.42
N ARG A 73 -13.28 3.63 -30.44
CA ARG A 73 -12.52 2.39 -30.24
C ARG A 73 -11.07 2.63 -29.86
N GLY A 74 -10.39 3.61 -30.47
CA GLY A 74 -9.02 3.95 -30.09
C GLY A 74 -8.96 4.43 -28.64
N ARG A 75 -9.94 5.25 -28.23
CA ARG A 75 -10.09 5.67 -26.82
C ARG A 75 -10.36 4.51 -25.87
N THR A 76 -11.20 3.56 -26.28
CA THR A 76 -11.49 2.35 -25.50
C THR A 76 -10.23 1.49 -25.37
N LEU A 77 -9.51 1.27 -26.47
CA LEU A 77 -8.29 0.47 -26.52
C LEU A 77 -7.16 1.09 -25.69
N LYS A 78 -7.00 2.42 -25.73
CA LYS A 78 -6.11 3.16 -24.81
C LYS A 78 -6.43 2.91 -23.34
N GLU A 79 -7.71 2.85 -22.98
CA GLU A 79 -8.11 2.56 -21.59
C GLU A 79 -7.98 1.07 -21.25
N VAL A 80 -8.13 0.14 -22.20
CA VAL A 80 -7.82 -1.29 -22.02
C VAL A 80 -6.31 -1.49 -21.83
N TRP A 81 -5.47 -0.88 -22.67
CA TRP A 81 -4.02 -0.88 -22.53
C TRP A 81 -3.59 -0.36 -21.15
N LYS A 82 -4.14 0.77 -20.71
CA LYS A 82 -3.91 1.27 -19.34
C LYS A 82 -4.41 0.32 -18.26
N MET A 83 -5.45 -0.47 -18.51
CA MET A 83 -5.92 -1.49 -17.56
C MET A 83 -5.02 -2.70 -17.54
N ASP A 84 -4.44 -3.10 -18.67
CA ASP A 84 -3.39 -4.12 -18.71
C ASP A 84 -2.15 -3.61 -17.96
N GLN A 85 -1.80 -2.32 -18.12
CA GLN A 85 -0.78 -1.62 -17.32
C GLN A 85 -1.13 -1.37 -15.85
N MET A 86 -2.42 -1.35 -15.50
CA MET A 86 -2.86 -1.21 -14.11
C MET A 86 -3.07 -2.57 -13.45
N ASN A 87 -3.27 -3.64 -14.23
CA ASN A 87 -3.06 -5.00 -13.76
C ASN A 87 -1.57 -5.33 -13.69
N GLU A 88 -0.73 -4.69 -14.50
CA GLU A 88 0.68 -4.52 -14.18
C GLU A 88 0.82 -3.70 -12.88
N GLY A 89 -0.04 -2.73 -12.58
CA GLY A 89 -0.07 -2.07 -11.26
C GLY A 89 -0.49 -2.98 -10.09
N ASN A 90 -1.31 -4.01 -10.36
CA ASN A 90 -1.74 -5.00 -9.37
C ASN A 90 -0.87 -6.27 -9.38
N PHE A 91 0.12 -6.38 -10.28
CA PHE A 91 1.07 -7.50 -10.35
C PHE A 91 2.52 -7.13 -10.76
N GLN A 92 2.87 -5.84 -10.70
CA GLN A 92 4.23 -5.29 -10.87
C GLN A 92 4.54 -4.24 -9.79
N LEU A 93 4.63 -4.69 -8.54
CA LEU A 93 5.99 -4.76 -8.05
C LEU A 93 6.60 -5.95 -8.76
N THR A 94 7.57 -5.70 -9.64
CA THR A 94 8.50 -6.74 -10.07
C THR A 94 9.30 -7.10 -8.81
N MET A 95 8.66 -7.87 -7.91
CA MET A 95 9.30 -8.65 -6.90
C MET A 95 10.26 -9.53 -7.68
N THR A 96 11.55 -9.27 -7.55
CA THR A 96 12.50 -10.34 -7.84
C THR A 96 12.06 -11.54 -6.98
N SER A 97 12.38 -12.76 -7.40
CA SER A 97 12.18 -13.97 -6.60
C SER A 97 12.79 -13.90 -5.18
N ASN A 98 13.50 -12.80 -4.86
CA ASN A 98 14.18 -12.50 -3.61
C ASN A 98 13.69 -11.27 -2.83
N THR A 99 12.54 -10.66 -3.15
CA THR A 99 11.98 -9.56 -2.31
C THR A 99 10.69 -9.99 -1.59
N LEU A 100 10.59 -9.75 -0.29
CA LEU A 100 9.37 -9.97 0.51
C LEU A 100 8.62 -8.64 0.73
N VAL A 101 7.29 -8.66 0.66
CA VAL A 101 6.45 -7.48 0.91
C VAL A 101 5.77 -7.62 2.25
N LEU A 102 5.87 -6.60 3.10
CA LEU A 102 5.09 -6.53 4.32
C LEU A 102 4.31 -5.22 4.34
N MET A 103 3.06 -5.29 4.80
CA MET A 103 2.32 -4.12 5.22
C MET A 103 2.62 -3.84 6.68
N ALA A 104 2.82 -2.57 7.03
CA ALA A 104 3.00 -2.12 8.39
C ALA A 104 1.97 -1.01 8.71
N ASP A 105 1.55 -0.94 9.97
CA ASP A 105 0.97 0.27 10.56
C ASP A 105 1.55 0.51 11.95
N ILE A 106 1.67 1.79 12.31
CA ILE A 106 2.10 2.24 13.63
C ILE A 106 1.05 3.18 14.16
N ASP A 107 0.70 3.04 15.42
CA ASP A 107 -0.22 3.95 16.09
C ASP A 107 0.35 4.36 17.45
N GLY A 108 -0.01 5.54 17.94
CA GLY A 108 0.71 6.15 19.05
C GLY A 108 0.32 7.60 19.36
N PHE A 109 1.18 8.28 20.10
CA PHE A 109 0.91 9.60 20.67
C PHE A 109 1.96 10.61 20.24
N GLN A 110 1.54 11.86 20.01
CA GLN A 110 2.44 12.97 19.74
C GLN A 110 1.85 14.27 20.26
N HIS A 111 2.63 15.06 20.99
CA HIS A 111 2.24 16.38 21.46
C HIS A 111 3.09 17.47 20.79
N GLY A 112 2.48 18.26 19.90
CA GLY A 112 3.17 19.34 19.20
C GLY A 112 4.36 18.84 18.38
N GLN A 113 5.56 19.32 18.70
CA GLN A 113 6.82 18.95 18.03
C GLN A 113 7.61 17.87 18.79
N GLU A 114 7.06 17.29 19.86
CA GLU A 114 7.72 16.18 20.57
C GLU A 114 7.84 14.94 19.64
N PRO A 115 8.82 14.06 19.89
CA PRO A 115 8.93 12.79 19.19
C PRO A 115 7.65 11.96 19.31
N PHE A 116 7.29 11.29 18.22
CA PHE A 116 6.17 10.36 18.21
C PHE A 116 6.48 9.17 19.13
N THR A 117 5.58 8.89 20.07
CA THR A 117 5.69 7.74 20.98
C THR A 117 4.85 6.59 20.45
N PRO A 118 5.45 5.50 19.95
CA PRO A 118 4.70 4.36 19.44
C PRO A 118 3.95 3.67 20.57
N LYS A 119 2.69 3.32 20.30
CA LYS A 119 1.84 2.52 21.18
C LYS A 119 1.56 1.14 20.62
N CYS A 120 1.42 1.04 19.30
CA CYS A 120 1.17 -0.21 18.63
C CYS A 120 1.96 -0.29 17.33
N LEU A 121 2.49 -1.47 17.06
CA LEU A 121 3.08 -1.86 15.78
C LEU A 121 2.29 -3.05 15.26
N ALA A 122 1.89 -3.03 14.00
CA ALA A 122 1.35 -4.19 13.32
C ALA A 122 2.07 -4.42 11.99
N LEU A 123 2.34 -5.69 11.68
CA LEU A 123 2.89 -6.13 10.40
C LEU A 123 2.01 -7.25 9.84
N ALA A 124 1.71 -7.20 8.55
CA ALA A 124 1.08 -8.28 7.80
C ALA A 124 1.99 -8.65 6.61
N CYS A 125 2.10 -9.95 6.35
CA CYS A 125 2.76 -10.47 5.17
C CYS A 125 1.68 -10.83 4.15
N ASP A 126 1.88 -10.51 2.87
CA ASP A 126 0.94 -10.88 1.79
C ASP A 126 0.83 -12.41 1.60
N ARG A 127 1.81 -13.16 2.12
CA ARG A 127 1.92 -14.62 1.93
C ARG A 127 1.67 -15.46 3.18
N ILE A 128 1.50 -14.83 4.34
CA ILE A 128 1.18 -15.52 5.60
C ILE A 128 -0.21 -15.08 6.02
N GLU A 129 -1.06 -16.03 6.40
CA GLU A 129 -2.40 -15.70 6.88
C GLU A 129 -2.29 -15.04 8.26
N GLY A 130 -2.71 -13.77 8.36
CA GLY A 130 -2.78 -13.03 9.61
C GLY A 130 -1.81 -11.85 9.71
N SER A 131 -1.71 -11.29 10.92
CA SER A 131 -0.78 -10.20 11.23
C SER A 131 -0.21 -10.33 12.63
N TYR A 132 1.04 -9.88 12.75
CA TYR A 132 1.74 -9.73 14.00
C TYR A 132 1.41 -8.35 14.55
N SER A 133 1.10 -8.26 15.84
CA SER A 133 0.85 -6.98 16.47
C SER A 133 1.41 -6.94 17.88
N TRP A 134 1.93 -5.77 18.25
CA TRP A 134 2.60 -5.53 19.52
C TRP A 134 2.07 -4.26 20.15
N LEU A 135 1.91 -4.29 21.47
CA LEU A 135 1.57 -3.11 22.27
C LEU A 135 2.78 -2.69 23.10
N PHE A 136 3.02 -1.39 23.14
CA PHE A 136 4.11 -0.78 23.89
C PHE A 136 3.59 -0.06 25.14
N ASP A 137 4.37 -0.10 26.21
CA ASP A 137 4.03 0.57 27.45
C ASP A 137 4.12 2.09 27.31
N THR A 138 3.06 2.77 27.72
CA THR A 138 2.97 4.25 27.72
C THR A 138 2.78 4.84 29.11
N SER A 139 3.07 4.07 30.17
CA SER A 139 3.05 4.54 31.57
C SER A 139 3.92 5.79 31.78
N HIS A 140 5.07 5.86 31.11
CA HIS A 140 5.98 7.00 31.18
C HIS A 140 5.35 8.33 30.70
N LEU A 141 4.28 8.29 29.88
CA LEU A 141 3.57 9.49 29.47
C LEU A 141 2.85 10.19 30.64
N LEU A 142 2.54 9.48 31.72
CA LEU A 142 1.90 10.06 32.91
C LEU A 142 2.79 11.06 33.66
N GLY A 143 4.11 10.92 33.53
CA GLY A 143 5.06 11.85 34.12
C GLY A 143 5.13 13.19 33.38
N ARG A 144 4.41 13.36 32.26
CA ARG A 144 4.40 14.58 31.46
C ARG A 144 3.50 15.66 32.09
N PRO A 145 3.69 16.94 31.72
CA PRO A 145 2.82 18.03 32.18
C PRO A 145 1.34 17.77 31.88
N SER A 146 0.45 18.29 32.73
CA SER A 146 -1.00 18.08 32.63
C SER A 146 -1.58 18.48 31.25
N THR A 147 -1.02 19.50 30.63
CA THR A 147 -1.38 19.96 29.28
C THR A 147 -1.14 18.88 28.21
N HIS A 148 -0.08 18.07 28.34
CA HIS A 148 0.22 16.98 27.39
C HIS A 148 -0.76 15.82 27.60
N LEU A 149 -1.10 15.51 28.86
CA LEU A 149 -2.07 14.47 29.19
C LEU A 149 -3.45 14.74 28.60
N THR A 150 -3.89 15.99 28.58
CA THR A 150 -5.15 16.38 27.92
C THR A 150 -5.16 16.04 26.43
N MET A 151 -4.05 16.31 25.73
CA MET A 151 -3.93 15.97 24.31
C MET A 151 -3.90 14.45 24.09
N TYR A 152 -3.18 13.70 24.92
CA TYR A 152 -3.14 12.24 24.81
C TYR A 152 -4.50 11.60 25.08
N ARG A 153 -5.27 12.16 26.04
CA ARG A 153 -6.66 11.75 26.25
C ARG A 153 -7.55 12.05 25.05
N TYR A 154 -7.40 13.21 24.42
CA TYR A 154 -8.10 13.52 23.17
C TYR A 154 -7.74 12.52 22.06
N GLN A 155 -6.46 12.21 21.88
CA GLN A 155 -6.00 11.22 20.91
C GLN A 155 -6.58 9.82 21.18
N MET A 156 -6.74 9.43 22.45
CA MET A 156 -7.41 8.20 22.86
C MET A 156 -8.91 8.22 22.50
N GLU A 157 -9.64 9.24 22.97
CA GLU A 157 -11.10 9.29 22.95
C GLU A 157 -11.64 9.56 21.52
N GLU A 158 -10.93 10.38 20.74
CA GLU A 158 -11.50 10.97 19.51
C GLU A 158 -10.83 10.49 18.22
N ILE A 159 -9.59 9.97 18.27
CA ILE A 159 -8.81 9.71 17.04
C ILE A 159 -8.44 8.25 16.85
N HIS A 160 -7.87 7.60 17.87
CA HIS A 160 -7.17 6.32 17.70
C HIS A 160 -7.69 5.18 18.56
N GLY A 161 -8.47 5.45 19.61
CA GLY A 161 -9.03 4.40 20.47
C GLY A 161 -8.02 3.69 21.35
N LEU A 162 -6.83 4.28 21.50
CA LEU A 162 -5.72 3.71 22.25
C LEU A 162 -5.73 4.20 23.68
N THR A 163 -5.73 3.28 24.65
CA THR A 163 -5.72 3.68 26.06
C THR A 163 -4.38 4.29 26.48
N LEU A 164 -4.45 5.36 27.28
CA LEU A 164 -3.29 5.85 28.02
C LEU A 164 -2.91 4.79 29.07
N MET A 165 -1.61 4.59 29.32
CA MET A 165 -1.09 3.59 30.26
C MET A 165 -1.40 2.11 29.96
N SER A 166 -1.67 1.71 28.72
CA SER A 166 -1.84 0.26 28.50
C SER A 166 -0.54 -0.47 28.81
N PRO A 167 -0.60 -1.64 29.49
CA PRO A 167 0.56 -2.48 29.68
C PRO A 167 1.13 -2.92 28.32
N GLY A 168 2.43 -3.12 28.25
CA GLY A 168 3.09 -3.51 27.01
C GLY A 168 4.61 -3.58 27.15
N ILE A 169 5.27 -3.72 25.99
CA ILE A 169 6.72 -3.76 25.89
C ILE A 169 7.27 -2.34 26.08
N PRO A 170 8.37 -2.13 26.82
CA PRO A 170 9.00 -0.81 26.89
C PRO A 170 9.26 -0.23 25.48
N VAL A 171 8.87 1.03 25.27
CA VAL A 171 9.04 1.72 23.96
C VAL A 171 10.50 1.73 23.49
N ALA A 172 11.46 1.74 24.42
CA ALA A 172 12.89 1.66 24.11
C ALA A 172 13.27 0.38 23.34
N LEU A 173 12.47 -0.69 23.43
CA LEU A 173 12.69 -1.95 22.71
C LEU A 173 12.01 -1.96 21.34
N PHE A 174 11.41 -0.84 20.88
CA PHE A 174 10.73 -0.77 19.60
C PHE A 174 11.59 -1.26 18.41
N PRO A 175 12.87 -0.84 18.26
CA PRO A 175 13.73 -1.39 17.21
C PRO A 175 13.93 -2.90 17.32
N SER A 176 14.17 -3.41 18.54
CA SER A 176 14.36 -4.85 18.77
C SER A 176 13.11 -5.67 18.45
N VAL A 177 11.92 -5.17 18.82
CA VAL A 177 10.64 -5.82 18.49
C VAL A 177 10.41 -5.83 16.98
N LEU A 178 10.68 -4.71 16.30
CA LEU A 178 10.59 -4.63 14.84
C LEU A 178 11.53 -5.64 14.17
N ALA A 179 12.79 -5.70 14.61
CA ALA A 179 13.77 -6.62 14.07
C ALA A 179 13.33 -8.08 14.28
N HIS A 180 12.96 -8.45 15.50
CA HIS A 180 12.50 -9.79 15.85
C HIS A 180 11.28 -10.19 15.03
N THR A 181 10.30 -9.30 14.88
CA THR A 181 9.09 -9.58 14.09
C THR A 181 9.45 -9.83 12.63
N ILE A 182 10.38 -9.06 12.06
CA ILE A 182 10.88 -9.30 10.70
C ILE A 182 11.59 -10.67 10.61
N PHE A 183 12.41 -11.04 11.60
CA PHE A 183 13.05 -12.36 11.63
C PHE A 183 12.03 -13.50 11.69
N ASP A 184 11.01 -13.40 12.54
CA ASP A 184 9.97 -14.43 12.68
C ASP A 184 9.23 -14.62 11.36
N ILE A 185 8.82 -13.51 10.72
CA ILE A 185 8.16 -13.55 9.41
C ILE A 185 9.06 -14.23 8.36
N LEU A 186 10.36 -13.93 8.35
CA LEU A 186 11.31 -14.55 7.44
C LEU A 186 11.42 -16.06 7.66
N LEU A 187 11.47 -16.49 8.93
CA LEU A 187 11.54 -17.91 9.30
C LEU A 187 10.25 -18.64 8.92
N GLU A 188 9.09 -18.02 9.16
CA GLU A 188 7.80 -18.60 8.84
C GLU A 188 7.59 -18.74 7.32
N CYS A 189 7.99 -17.74 6.53
CA CYS A 189 8.00 -17.83 5.07
C CYS A 189 8.86 -19.00 4.56
N LEU A 190 10.01 -19.26 5.20
CA LEU A 190 10.87 -20.39 4.86
C LEU A 190 10.22 -21.73 5.26
N ALA A 191 9.68 -21.81 6.47
CA ALA A 191 9.07 -23.03 7.01
C ALA A 191 7.84 -23.48 6.20
N MET A 192 7.02 -22.53 5.74
CA MET A 192 5.83 -22.83 4.94
C MET A 192 6.14 -23.22 3.48
N GLY A 193 7.42 -23.23 3.07
CA GLY A 193 7.79 -23.51 1.68
C GLY A 193 7.26 -22.46 0.69
N VAL A 194 6.84 -21.29 1.19
CA VAL A 194 6.37 -20.15 0.40
C VAL A 194 7.48 -19.64 -0.54
N ARG A 195 8.75 -20.01 -0.26
CA ARG A 195 9.90 -19.83 -1.15
C ARG A 195 10.87 -21.02 -1.07
N ALA A 196 11.54 -21.27 -2.20
CA ALA A 196 12.69 -22.17 -2.27
C ALA A 196 13.99 -21.53 -1.72
N GLU A 197 14.06 -20.19 -1.66
CA GLU A 197 15.25 -19.44 -1.23
C GLU A 197 14.88 -18.28 -0.28
N ARG A 198 15.86 -17.89 0.56
CA ARG A 198 15.74 -16.77 1.50
C ARG A 198 15.64 -15.45 0.73
N PRO A 199 14.66 -14.57 1.04
CA PRO A 199 14.61 -13.25 0.41
C PRO A 199 15.88 -12.45 0.75
N GLN A 200 16.41 -11.71 -0.22
CA GLN A 200 17.56 -10.80 -0.06
C GLN A 200 17.12 -9.39 0.36
N SER A 201 15.84 -9.06 0.18
CA SER A 201 15.29 -7.75 0.50
C SER A 201 13.86 -7.80 0.99
N ILE A 202 13.46 -6.77 1.74
CA ILE A 202 12.08 -6.55 2.20
C ILE A 202 11.64 -5.15 1.78
N ILE A 203 10.38 -5.03 1.36
CA ILE A 203 9.70 -3.76 1.20
C ILE A 203 8.60 -3.67 2.25
N LEU A 204 8.72 -2.70 3.16
CA LEU A 204 7.66 -2.33 4.10
C LEU A 204 6.79 -1.24 3.47
N PHE A 205 5.51 -1.51 3.33
CA PHE A 205 4.51 -0.52 2.94
C PHE A 205 3.79 0.00 4.17
N LEU A 206 3.73 1.33 4.29
CA LEU A 206 3.10 2.02 5.39
C LEU A 206 2.35 3.24 4.85
N LYS A 207 1.24 3.60 5.48
CA LYS A 207 0.50 4.82 5.12
C LYS A 207 0.85 5.97 6.06
N GLY A 208 1.33 7.08 5.50
CA GLY A 208 1.54 8.34 6.21
C GLY A 208 3.01 8.64 6.50
N ARG A 209 3.46 9.82 6.05
CA ARG A 209 4.87 10.24 6.04
C ARG A 209 5.53 10.28 7.42
N ASN A 210 4.83 10.77 8.45
CA ASN A 210 5.38 10.83 9.80
C ASN A 210 5.67 9.44 10.37
N LYS A 211 4.79 8.47 10.09
CA LYS A 211 4.99 7.08 10.54
C LYS A 211 6.17 6.43 9.83
N ILE A 212 6.39 6.78 8.56
CA ILE A 212 7.55 6.31 7.78
C ILE A 212 8.84 6.78 8.42
N LEU A 213 8.94 8.05 8.82
CA LEU A 213 10.13 8.57 9.50
C LEU A 213 10.45 7.81 10.79
N VAL A 214 9.43 7.57 11.64
CA VAL A 214 9.58 6.79 12.87
C VAL A 214 10.09 5.37 12.59
N LEU A 215 9.53 4.71 11.58
CA LEU A 215 9.94 3.35 11.23
C LEU A 215 11.33 3.31 10.58
N GLN A 216 11.70 4.33 9.80
CA GLN A 216 13.03 4.47 9.22
C GLN A 216 14.10 4.64 10.31
N GLU A 217 13.84 5.50 11.30
CA GLU A 217 14.74 5.69 12.44
C GLU A 217 14.91 4.39 13.24
N ALA A 218 13.81 3.67 13.48
CA ALA A 218 13.86 2.38 14.16
C ALA A 218 14.65 1.33 13.37
N LEU A 219 14.42 1.21 12.05
CA LEU A 219 15.15 0.27 11.20
C LEU A 219 16.63 0.59 11.10
N ALA A 220 17.02 1.88 11.14
CA ALA A 220 18.42 2.27 11.13
C ALA A 220 19.17 1.77 12.38
N ALA A 221 18.44 1.50 13.48
CA ALA A 221 18.98 0.90 14.69
C ALA A 221 18.91 -0.64 14.72
N CYS A 222 18.37 -1.28 13.67
CA CYS A 222 18.23 -2.73 13.59
C CYS A 222 19.37 -3.37 12.78
N GLU A 223 19.94 -4.45 13.31
CA GLU A 223 20.81 -5.34 12.54
C GLU A 223 19.96 -6.41 11.84
N LEU A 224 19.60 -6.13 10.58
CA LEU A 224 18.78 -7.03 9.77
C LEU A 224 19.64 -7.80 8.76
N PRO A 225 19.31 -9.07 8.48
CA PRO A 225 20.09 -9.93 7.60
C PRO A 225 19.78 -9.69 6.12
N VAL A 226 18.88 -8.76 5.84
CA VAL A 226 18.32 -8.44 4.53
C VAL A 226 18.16 -6.94 4.43
N THR A 227 18.24 -6.40 3.22
CA THR A 227 18.01 -4.97 3.01
C THR A 227 16.52 -4.66 3.18
N VAL A 228 16.17 -3.72 4.03
CA VAL A 228 14.78 -3.29 4.21
C VAL A 228 14.59 -1.88 3.66
N SER A 229 13.59 -1.70 2.82
CA SER A 229 13.18 -0.39 2.29
C SER A 229 11.75 -0.09 2.68
N ILE A 230 11.44 1.18 2.92
CA ILE A 230 10.07 1.63 3.23
C ILE A 230 9.49 2.36 2.03
N ARG A 231 8.19 2.15 1.79
CA ARG A 231 7.40 2.81 0.74
C ARG A 231 6.10 3.35 1.33
N ASN A 232 5.68 4.51 0.83
CA ASN A 232 4.40 5.10 1.24
C ASN A 232 3.26 4.55 0.38
N LEU A 233 2.24 3.99 1.04
CA LEU A 233 1.02 3.54 0.38
C LEU A 233 0.28 4.68 -0.33
N GLU A 234 0.44 5.93 0.11
CA GLU A 234 -0.17 7.09 -0.54
C GLU A 234 0.40 7.35 -1.93
N ASP A 235 1.67 7.01 -2.18
CA ASP A 235 2.34 7.25 -3.46
C ASP A 235 1.79 6.34 -4.57
N ILE A 236 1.18 5.21 -4.19
CA ILE A 236 0.50 4.27 -5.10
C ILE A 236 -1.02 4.39 -5.06
N GLY A 237 -1.55 5.47 -4.50
CA GLY A 237 -2.98 5.78 -4.53
C GLY A 237 -3.85 4.95 -3.57
N CYS A 238 -3.25 4.35 -2.53
CA CYS A 238 -3.99 3.60 -1.51
C CYS A 238 -5.08 4.47 -0.86
N PRO A 239 -6.34 4.03 -0.79
CA PRO A 239 -7.40 4.72 -0.04
C PRO A 239 -7.11 4.81 1.47
N THR A 240 -7.97 5.53 2.20
CA THR A 240 -7.97 5.46 3.67
C THR A 240 -8.60 4.14 4.13
N ALA A 241 -8.22 3.63 5.30
CA ALA A 241 -8.78 2.38 5.82
C ALA A 241 -10.32 2.42 5.92
N ALA A 242 -10.89 3.57 6.32
CA ALA A 242 -12.33 3.80 6.35
C ALA A 242 -13.02 3.72 4.96
N ARG A 243 -12.28 3.93 3.86
CA ARG A 243 -12.79 3.74 2.50
C ARG A 243 -12.65 2.31 2.00
N LEU A 244 -11.66 1.57 2.52
CA LEU A 244 -11.47 0.16 2.20
C LEU A 244 -12.57 -0.69 2.83
N CYS A 245 -13.01 -0.34 4.04
CA CYS A 245 -14.10 -1.02 4.73
C CYS A 245 -15.20 -0.03 5.22
N PRO A 246 -16.23 0.25 4.39
CA PRO A 246 -17.26 1.27 4.68
C PRO A 246 -18.29 0.91 5.76
N ASP A 247 -18.43 -0.38 6.10
CA ASP A 247 -19.46 -0.87 7.05
C ASP A 247 -19.09 -0.69 8.54
N ILE A 248 -18.01 0.03 8.84
CA ILE A 248 -17.48 0.18 10.20
C ILE A 248 -17.82 1.55 10.78
N ARG A 249 -19.12 1.86 10.89
CA ARG A 249 -19.56 3.11 11.55
C ARG A 249 -19.43 3.12 13.08
N SER A 250 -18.81 2.10 13.70
CA SER A 250 -18.74 1.99 15.16
C SER A 250 -17.38 1.60 15.76
N LYS A 251 -16.28 1.52 15.01
CA LYS A 251 -14.99 1.12 15.59
C LYS A 251 -13.83 1.94 15.06
N LEU A 252 -13.12 2.57 15.99
CA LEU A 252 -11.71 2.89 15.88
C LEU A 252 -11.02 1.65 15.32
N LEU A 253 -10.59 1.71 14.05
CA LEU A 253 -9.95 0.57 13.40
C LEU A 253 -8.65 0.30 14.16
N SER A 254 -8.53 -0.87 14.78
CA SER A 254 -7.28 -1.24 15.44
C SER A 254 -6.14 -1.20 14.43
N THR A 255 -4.93 -0.89 14.89
CA THR A 255 -3.70 -0.87 14.05
C THR A 255 -3.55 -2.17 13.26
N GLN A 256 -3.85 -3.30 13.89
CA GLN A 256 -3.86 -4.61 13.24
C GLN A 256 -4.88 -4.69 12.12
N PHE A 257 -6.12 -4.25 12.37
CA PHE A 257 -7.17 -4.27 11.35
C PHE A 257 -6.80 -3.39 10.15
N LYS A 258 -6.32 -2.16 10.39
CA LYS A 258 -5.85 -1.27 9.32
C LYS A 258 -4.76 -1.94 8.46
N THR A 259 -3.82 -2.60 9.12
CA THR A 259 -2.71 -3.29 8.45
C THR A 259 -3.21 -4.42 7.55
N ASN A 260 -4.18 -5.21 8.02
CA ASN A 260 -4.81 -6.27 7.23
C ASN A 260 -5.58 -5.71 6.04
N GLU A 261 -6.36 -4.64 6.22
CA GLU A 261 -7.11 -4.01 5.12
C GLU A 261 -6.17 -3.45 4.04
N TYR A 262 -5.04 -2.88 4.45
CA TYR A 262 -4.02 -2.45 3.50
C TYR A 262 -3.38 -3.64 2.77
N ALA A 263 -3.14 -4.76 3.46
CA ALA A 263 -2.61 -5.97 2.82
C ALA A 263 -3.57 -6.56 1.81
N ILE A 264 -4.86 -6.65 2.17
CA ILE A 264 -5.92 -7.12 1.28
C ILE A 264 -6.05 -6.21 0.07
N TRP A 265 -6.05 -4.89 0.27
CA TRP A 265 -6.11 -3.93 -0.83
C TRP A 265 -4.88 -4.02 -1.75
N PHE A 266 -3.70 -4.21 -1.17
CA PHE A 266 -2.45 -4.29 -1.92
C PHE A 266 -2.35 -5.57 -2.77
N ALA A 267 -2.98 -6.66 -2.34
CA ALA A 267 -2.99 -7.94 -3.04
C ALA A 267 -4.04 -8.04 -4.17
N GLN A 268 -4.94 -7.06 -4.32
CA GLN A 268 -5.98 -7.00 -5.36
C GLN A 268 -5.45 -6.33 -6.63
#